data_AF-A0A2W5NVD2-F1
#
_entry.id   AF-A0A2W5NVD2-F1
#
_cell.length_a   1.000
_cell.length_b   1.000
_cell.length_c   1.000
_cell.angle_alpha   90.00
_cell.angle_beta   90.00
_cell.angle_gamma   90.00
#
_symmetry.space_group_name_H-M   'P 1'
#
loop_
_entity.id
_entity.type
_entity.pdbx_description
1 polymer ?
#
loop_
_entity_poly.entity_id
_entity_poly.type
_entity_poly.pdbx_seq_one_letter_code
_entity_poly.pdbx_strand_id
1 'polypeptide(L)'
;MSATLIALALFGCSDDGSACERLSAPVQTYESRAACTARLEDALSTEAAMKAEAPTVYAQCLSNRQLASLGKGTVDLRRVNGIQFAAN
;
A
#
# COMPACT_ATOMS: atom_id res chain seq x y z
N MET A 1 6.55 -24.73 -8.11
CA MET A 1 6.84 -23.30 -8.39
C MET A 1 6.29 -22.49 -7.23
N SER A 2 7.13 -21.74 -6.51
CA SER A 2 6.65 -20.88 -5.41
C SER A 2 6.09 -19.60 -6.03
N ALA A 3 4.76 -19.52 -6.17
CA ALA A 3 4.09 -18.33 -6.69
C ALA A 3 4.42 -17.16 -5.75
N THR A 4 5.22 -16.21 -6.23
CA THR A 4 5.57 -15.04 -5.44
C THR A 4 4.37 -14.11 -5.48
N LEU A 5 3.47 -14.26 -4.52
CA LEU A 5 2.27 -13.42 -4.43
C LEU A 5 2.66 -11.98 -4.09
N ILE A 6 2.03 -11.05 -4.80
CA ILE A 6 2.13 -9.61 -4.59
C ILE A 6 0.91 -9.17 -3.81
N ALA A 7 1.14 -8.67 -2.60
CA ALA A 7 0.14 -8.08 -1.75
C ALA A 7 -0.09 -6.60 -2.11
N LEU A 8 -1.36 -6.22 -2.25
CA LEU A 8 -1.79 -4.82 -2.26
C LEU A 8 -2.14 -4.43 -0.84
N ALA A 9 -1.42 -3.45 -0.32
CA ALA A 9 -1.69 -2.85 0.99
C ALA A 9 -1.98 -1.37 0.84
N LEU A 10 -2.89 -0.87 1.69
CA LEU A 10 -3.21 0.54 1.81
C LEU A 10 -2.47 1.14 3.00
N PHE A 11 -1.98 2.35 2.84
CA PHE A 11 -1.23 3.09 3.85
C PHE A 11 -1.82 4.49 3.98
N GLY A 12 -2.21 4.88 5.19
CA GLY A 12 -2.57 6.25 5.51
C GLY A 12 -1.32 6.97 6.00
N CYS A 13 -0.94 8.06 5.34
CA CYS A 13 0.22 8.86 5.72
C CYS A 13 -0.17 10.24 6.21
N SER A 14 0.72 10.83 7.00
CA SER A 14 0.80 12.27 7.22
C SER A 14 1.02 13.06 5.93
N ASP A 15 0.72 14.36 5.94
CA ASP A 15 0.81 15.25 4.77
C ASP A 15 2.19 15.28 4.09
N ASP A 16 3.25 14.97 4.84
CA ASP A 16 4.64 14.96 4.36
C ASP A 16 5.12 13.57 3.91
N GLY A 17 4.26 12.55 3.98
CA GLY A 17 4.54 11.17 3.56
C GLY A 17 5.64 10.48 4.38
N SER A 18 6.04 11.06 5.52
CA SER A 18 7.13 10.55 6.35
C SER A 18 6.67 9.48 7.34
N ALA A 19 5.41 9.57 7.76
CA ALA A 19 4.80 8.66 8.72
C ALA A 19 3.56 8.02 8.08
N CYS A 20 3.74 6.81 7.54
CA CYS A 20 2.69 6.06 6.89
C CYS A 20 2.33 4.82 7.70
N GLU A 21 1.08 4.71 8.11
CA GLU A 21 0.60 3.55 8.82
C GLU A 21 -0.22 2.67 7.89
N ARG A 22 0.02 1.36 7.96
CA ARG A 22 -0.76 0.41 7.17
C ARG A 22 -2.19 0.41 7.68
N LEU A 23 -3.14 0.73 6.80
CA LEU A 23 -4.56 0.69 7.14
C LEU A 23 -4.99 -0.76 7.43
N SER A 24 -5.91 -0.91 8.37
CA SER A 24 -6.52 -2.21 8.68
C SER A 24 -7.56 -2.57 7.62
N ALA A 25 -7.09 -2.81 6.40
CA ALA A 25 -7.88 -3.26 5.26
C ALA A 25 -7.50 -4.70 4.88
N PRO A 26 -8.41 -5.46 4.25
CA PRO A 26 -8.07 -6.78 3.71
C PRO A 26 -6.93 -6.65 2.70
N VAL A 27 -5.82 -7.34 2.97
CA VAL A 27 -4.70 -7.39 2.04
C VAL A 27 -5.10 -8.30 0.88
N GLN A 28 -5.26 -7.73 -0.31
CA GLN A 28 -5.49 -8.50 -1.52
C GLN A 28 -4.16 -9.01 -2.06
N THR A 29 -4.14 -10.24 -2.60
CA THR A 29 -2.93 -10.80 -3.19
C THR A 29 -3.14 -11.12 -4.66
N TYR A 30 -2.13 -10.87 -5.46
CA TYR A 30 -2.14 -11.02 -6.90
C TYR A 30 -0.95 -11.86 -7.36
N GLU A 31 -1.10 -12.55 -8.48
CA GLU A 31 -0.06 -13.45 -9.02
C GLU A 31 1.11 -12.69 -9.67
N SER A 32 0.90 -11.44 -10.07
CA SER A 32 1.94 -10.61 -10.70
C SER A 32 1.87 -9.15 -10.24
N ARG A 33 3.00 -8.45 -10.37
CA ARG A 33 3.07 -7.02 -10.07
C ARG A 33 2.15 -6.21 -11.01
N ALA A 34 2.07 -6.59 -12.28
CA ALA A 34 1.21 -5.94 -13.27
C ALA A 34 -0.29 -6.03 -12.89
N ALA A 35 -0.71 -7.22 -12.44
CA ALA A 35 -2.09 -7.43 -11.98
C ALA A 35 -2.40 -6.60 -10.73
N CYS A 36 -1.44 -6.48 -9.81
CA CYS A 36 -1.59 -5.63 -8.63
C CYS A 36 -1.62 -4.13 -9.00
N THR A 37 -0.74 -3.66 -9.88
CA THR A 37 -0.69 -2.24 -10.27
C THR A 37 -1.97 -1.79 -10.96
N ALA A 38 -2.60 -2.67 -11.73
CA ALA A 38 -3.90 -2.41 -12.36
C ALA A 38 -5.04 -2.19 -11.35
N ARG A 39 -4.86 -2.59 -10.08
CA ARG A 39 -5.86 -2.47 -9.01
C ARG A 39 -5.53 -1.37 -8.00
N LEU A 40 -4.47 -0.59 -8.21
CA LEU A 40 -4.08 0.47 -7.28
C LEU A 40 -5.14 1.57 -7.19
N GLU A 41 -5.64 2.05 -8.33
CA GLU A 41 -6.69 3.08 -8.38
C GLU A 41 -8.01 2.57 -7.80
N ASP A 42 -8.39 1.33 -8.12
CA ASP A 42 -9.55 0.66 -7.54
C ASP A 42 -9.41 0.58 -6.01
N ALA A 43 -8.22 0.26 -5.49
CA ALA A 43 -7.97 0.12 -4.07
C ALA A 43 -8.06 1.46 -3.32
N LEU A 44 -7.60 2.57 -3.94
CA LEU A 44 -7.78 3.92 -3.40
C LEU A 44 -9.24 4.36 -3.36
N SER A 45 -10.09 3.76 -4.21
CA SER A 45 -11.53 4.01 -4.25
C SER A 45 -12.33 3.15 -3.26
N THR A 46 -11.66 2.28 -2.48
CA THR A 46 -12.35 1.43 -1.50
C THR A 46 -12.76 2.21 -0.26
N GLU A 47 -13.80 1.74 0.43
CA GLU A 47 -14.22 2.32 1.71
C GLU A 47 -13.10 2.38 2.75
N ALA A 48 -12.15 1.44 2.73
CA ALA A 48 -11.04 1.44 3.67
C ALA A 48 -10.07 2.60 3.40
N ALA A 49 -9.85 2.96 2.14
CA ALA A 49 -9.09 4.14 1.77
C ALA A 49 -9.88 5.42 2.07
N MET A 50 -11.18 5.46 1.77
CA MET A 50 -12.02 6.63 2.01
C MET A 50 -12.27 6.92 3.50
N LYS A 51 -12.31 5.89 4.35
CA LYS A 51 -12.49 6.01 5.81
C LYS A 51 -11.17 6.18 6.55
N ALA A 52 -10.04 6.22 5.86
CA ALA A 52 -8.75 6.43 6.49
C ALA A 52 -8.75 7.81 7.17
N GLU A 53 -8.46 7.84 8.48
CA GLU A 53 -8.24 9.09 9.23
C GLU A 53 -6.84 9.65 8.96
N ALA A 54 -6.41 9.64 7.70
CA ALA A 54 -5.10 10.10 7.25
C ALA A 54 -5.28 11.14 6.14
N PRO A 55 -4.50 12.23 6.15
CA PRO A 55 -4.59 13.27 5.13
C PRO A 55 -4.25 12.77 3.73
N THR A 56 -3.42 11.72 3.62
CA THR A 56 -3.12 11.09 2.33
C THR A 56 -3.17 9.57 2.44
N VAL A 57 -3.70 8.91 1.40
CA VAL A 57 -3.77 7.44 1.33
C VAL A 57 -3.01 6.94 0.11
N TYR A 58 -2.21 5.90 0.30
CA TYR A 58 -1.42 5.26 -0.74
C TYR A 58 -1.76 3.79 -0.87
N ALA A 59 -1.87 3.32 -2.11
CA ALA A 59 -1.91 1.90 -2.42
C ALA A 59 -0.52 1.46 -2.88
N GLN A 60 -0.01 0.36 -2.33
CA GLN A 60 1.30 -0.17 -2.74
C GLN A 60 1.27 -1.68 -2.95
N CYS A 61 1.87 -2.09 -4.06
CA CYS A 61 2.12 -3.47 -4.43
C CYS A 61 3.46 -3.94 -3.85
N LEU A 62 3.39 -4.78 -2.83
CA LEU A 62 4.53 -5.30 -2.09
C LEU A 62 4.57 -6.81 -2.21
N SER A 63 5.75 -7.42 -2.26
CA SER A 63 5.82 -8.88 -2.10
C SER A 63 5.40 -9.29 -0.68
N ASN A 64 4.91 -10.52 -0.49
CA ASN A 64 4.58 -11.02 0.85
C ASN A 64 5.74 -10.87 1.86
N ARG A 65 6.99 -10.99 1.41
CA ARG A 65 8.18 -10.78 2.26
C ARG A 65 8.33 -9.31 2.68
N GLN A 66 8.14 -8.38 1.75
CA GLN A 66 8.19 -6.94 2.06
C GLN A 66 7.06 -6.54 3.01
N LEU A 67 5.83 -7.01 2.75
CA LEU A 67 4.70 -6.76 3.62
C LEU A 67 4.94 -7.31 5.04
N ALA A 68 5.48 -8.52 5.14
CA ALA A 68 5.82 -9.12 6.43
C ALA A 68 6.92 -8.32 7.16
N SER A 69 7.91 -7.78 6.44
CA SER A 69 8.97 -6.94 7.02
C SER A 69 8.50 -5.56 7.49
N LEU A 70 7.41 -5.03 6.90
CA LEU A 70 6.84 -3.73 7.28
C LEU A 70 6.02 -3.80 8.58
N GLY A 71 5.55 -5.00 8.97
CA GLY A 71 4.87 -5.22 10.25
C GLY A 71 3.63 -4.34 10.46
N LYS A 72 3.36 -3.98 11.73
CA LYS A 72 2.30 -3.02 12.14
C LYS A 72 2.87 -1.63 12.46
N GLY A 73 4.11 -1.36 12.07
CA GLY A 73 4.79 -0.11 12.41
C GLY A 73 4.48 1.03 11.42
N THR A 74 4.83 2.24 11.83
CA THR A 74 4.89 3.39 10.93
C THR A 74 6.02 3.18 9.91
N VAL A 75 5.71 3.40 8.64
CA VAL A 75 6.57 3.20 7.48
C VAL A 75 6.90 4.57 6.91
N ASP A 76 8.17 4.82 6.58
CA ASP A 76 8.56 5.98 5.78
C ASP A 76 8.54 5.57 4.30
N LEU A 77 7.42 5.83 3.62
CA LEU A 77 7.25 5.45 2.21
C LEU A 77 8.22 6.20 1.29
N ARG A 78 8.78 7.34 1.70
CA ARG A 78 9.84 8.03 0.94
C ARG A 78 11.09 7.18 0.81
N ARG A 79 11.31 6.25 1.74
CA ARG A 79 12.44 5.30 1.73
C ARG A 79 12.10 3.97 1.06
N VAL A 80 10.83 3.67 0.85
CA VAL A 80 10.38 2.42 0.23
C VAL A 80 10.31 2.59 -1.30
N ASN A 81 11.47 2.46 -1.96
CA ASN A 81 11.66 2.22 -3.40
C ASN A 81 10.55 2.72 -4.35
N GLY A 82 10.48 4.04 -4.56
CA GLY A 82 9.81 4.62 -5.73
C GLY A 82 8.28 4.64 -5.66
N ILE A 83 7.72 5.08 -4.52
CA ILE A 83 6.28 5.36 -4.45
C ILE A 83 5.96 6.50 -5.40
N GLN A 84 5.11 6.21 -6.38
CA GLN A 84 4.54 7.22 -7.25
C GLN A 84 3.41 7.89 -6.46
N PHE A 85 3.69 9.10 -5.98
CA PHE A 85 2.70 9.93 -5.32
C PHE A 85 1.60 10.24 -6.34
N ALA A 86 0.36 9.88 -6.04
CA ALA A 86 -0.78 10.46 -6.74
C ALA A 86 -0.83 11.94 -6.29
N ALA A 87 -0.19 12.80 -7.07
CA ALA A 87 -0.27 14.24 -6.87
C ALA A 87 -1.71 14.66 -7.17
N ASN A 88 -2.34 15.31 -6.19
CA ASN A 88 -3.61 16.02 -6.37
C ASN A 88 -3.34 17.34 -7.08
#